data_AF-A0A261A7N5-F1
#
_entry.id   AF-A0A261A7N5-F1
#
_cell.length_a   1.000
_cell.length_b   1.000
_cell.length_c   1.000
_cell.angle_alpha   90.00
_cell.angle_beta   90.00
_cell.angle_gamma   90.00
#
_symmetry.space_group_name_H-M   'P 1'
#
loop_
_entity.id
_entity.type
_entity.pdbx_description
1 polymer ?
#
loop_
_entity_poly.entity_id
_entity_poly.type
_entity_poly.pdbx_seq_one_letter_code
_entity_poly.pdbx_strand_id
1 'polypeptide(L)'
;MLKIFGKVSDVSLNSTKIDTNCMNTCFNQSDCFLVHFNLQNHCQLFNFNTTQTLEVLKTTKADGFYVAFKTSLPNNTCPAYDRILPVVNMGEDPITWSKSGTTFSFQKCVGDWKMFHRTNSKVTVCMKPFEPPKWVNITEAKGFCENMGYKVTGVATVEESKWIWKKVKVLLPGKRYHSFYIDGVRTKNCSLTRCNLPDLIKMTKIFGKVVSLGLYDAPENSGCMKTCYESVDCILAYFDTTDRCLLFNFNETQKLEVEETTKADGFFVAFKVCLSICLFFRMSMFQTTYQNDTCPSYDILSLQVNIGPDPITWKKSGTTFTFQKCVGDWKMFHRTGPEITVCMQPMLPPTLLNITQSKEYCESMGYKLTGVATVEESKWILEKMKVVKPGLDYWVSFYIDGIRIEKCFEFNQRCNEFEFSDGYTVIDDTVLNSTNAALTYSYNYIPENCLGVVDMGSSLTINDITCEASDLIIGLN
;
A
#
# COMPACT_ATOMS: atom_id res chain seq x y z
N MET A 1 -36.60 -1.79 12.92
CA MET A 1 -36.54 -0.35 12.57
C MET A 1 -36.11 0.42 13.81
N LEU A 2 -35.07 1.26 13.71
CA LEU A 2 -34.60 2.13 14.79
C LEU A 2 -35.34 3.47 14.73
N LYS A 3 -36.22 3.74 15.71
CA LYS A 3 -37.05 4.95 15.77
C LYS A 3 -36.38 6.03 16.62
N ILE A 4 -36.33 7.25 16.10
CA ILE A 4 -35.87 8.45 16.82
C ILE A 4 -36.84 9.61 16.63
N PHE A 5 -36.72 10.64 17.48
CA PHE A 5 -37.28 11.96 17.20
C PHE A 5 -36.43 12.63 16.12
N GLY A 6 -37.01 12.81 14.96
CA GLY A 6 -36.37 13.51 13.85
C GLY A 6 -37.36 13.87 12.76
N LYS A 7 -36.91 14.74 11.86
CA LYS A 7 -37.62 15.11 10.63
C LYS A 7 -36.68 15.03 9.43
N VAL A 8 -37.19 14.65 8.28
CA VAL A 8 -36.43 14.74 7.02
C VAL A 8 -36.49 16.19 6.51
N SER A 9 -35.34 16.76 6.14
CA SER A 9 -35.27 18.11 5.55
C SER A 9 -36.08 18.18 4.24
N ASP A 10 -36.69 19.33 3.97
CA ASP A 10 -37.42 19.63 2.73
C ASP A 10 -38.63 18.72 2.41
N VAL A 11 -39.18 18.03 3.42
CA VAL A 11 -40.33 17.15 3.28
C VAL A 11 -41.50 17.63 4.13
N SER A 12 -42.64 17.91 3.47
CA SER A 12 -43.91 18.23 4.13
C SER A 12 -44.84 17.01 4.14
N LEU A 13 -45.24 16.58 5.34
CA LEU A 13 -46.17 15.46 5.53
C LEU A 13 -47.64 15.88 5.42
N ASN A 14 -47.95 17.17 5.29
CA ASN A 14 -49.34 17.67 5.34
C ASN A 14 -50.21 17.20 4.18
N SER A 15 -49.61 16.79 3.06
CA SER A 15 -50.30 16.25 1.88
C SER A 15 -50.21 14.72 1.75
N THR A 16 -49.59 14.03 2.72
CA THR A 16 -49.42 12.57 2.67
C THR A 16 -50.61 11.85 3.31
N LYS A 17 -50.95 10.67 2.79
CA LYS A 17 -52.07 9.86 3.29
C LYS A 17 -51.78 9.37 4.71
N ILE A 18 -52.80 9.33 5.56
CA ILE A 18 -52.75 8.66 6.86
C ILE A 18 -52.53 7.16 6.63
N ASP A 19 -51.44 6.62 7.16
CA ASP A 19 -51.17 5.18 7.20
C ASP A 19 -50.54 4.82 8.56
N THR A 20 -51.25 4.02 9.33
CA THR A 20 -50.83 3.59 10.68
C THR A 20 -49.79 2.47 10.64
N ASN A 21 -49.55 1.86 9.47
CA ASN A 21 -48.67 0.71 9.30
C ASN A 21 -47.37 1.04 8.55
N CYS A 22 -47.06 2.30 8.26
CA CYS A 22 -45.90 2.66 7.42
C CYS A 22 -44.57 2.06 7.86
N MET A 23 -44.33 1.97 9.17
CA MET A 23 -43.10 1.37 9.69
C MET A 23 -43.03 -0.13 9.35
N ASN A 24 -44.15 -0.84 9.48
CA ASN A 24 -44.24 -2.27 9.14
C ASN A 24 -44.17 -2.46 7.61
N THR A 25 -44.86 -1.61 6.85
CA THR A 25 -44.78 -1.58 5.38
C THR A 25 -43.33 -1.45 4.92
N CYS A 26 -42.59 -0.47 5.45
CA CYS A 26 -41.19 -0.27 5.13
C CYS A 26 -40.28 -1.43 5.58
N PHE A 27 -40.55 -1.99 6.76
CA PHE A 27 -39.79 -3.12 7.27
C PHE A 27 -39.91 -4.35 6.35
N ASN A 28 -41.09 -4.60 5.78
CA ASN A 28 -41.32 -5.74 4.88
C ASN A 28 -40.93 -5.45 3.43
N GLN A 29 -40.92 -4.18 2.99
CA GLN A 29 -40.46 -3.82 1.65
C GLN A 29 -38.94 -3.93 1.52
N SER A 30 -38.47 -4.63 0.48
CA SER A 30 -37.04 -4.84 0.23
C SER A 30 -36.27 -3.54 -0.03
N ASP A 31 -36.92 -2.55 -0.64
CA ASP A 31 -36.31 -1.30 -1.07
C ASP A 31 -36.47 -0.16 -0.05
N CYS A 32 -37.36 -0.27 0.93
CA CYS A 32 -37.59 0.83 1.87
C CYS A 32 -36.54 0.84 3.00
N PHE A 33 -35.81 1.95 3.17
CA PHE A 33 -34.75 2.07 4.17
C PHE A 33 -35.01 3.12 5.26
N LEU A 34 -35.98 4.02 5.05
CA LEU A 34 -36.34 5.05 6.02
C LEU A 34 -37.83 5.40 5.95
N VAL A 35 -38.44 5.72 7.08
CA VAL A 35 -39.79 6.27 7.16
C VAL A 35 -39.77 7.56 7.97
N HIS A 36 -40.40 8.62 7.44
CA HIS A 36 -40.70 9.86 8.14
C HIS A 36 -42.20 9.92 8.44
N PHE A 37 -42.60 10.21 9.67
CA PHE A 37 -44.01 10.29 10.04
C PHE A 37 -44.26 11.24 11.22
N ASN A 38 -45.50 11.72 11.34
CA ASN A 38 -45.92 12.61 12.43
C ASN A 38 -46.88 11.93 13.41
N LEU A 39 -47.30 12.66 14.46
CA LEU A 39 -48.26 12.18 15.46
C LEU A 39 -49.64 11.82 14.89
N GLN A 40 -50.03 12.37 13.74
CA GLN A 40 -51.28 12.08 13.05
C GLN A 40 -51.16 10.87 12.10
N ASN A 41 -50.03 10.16 12.10
CA ASN A 41 -49.72 9.04 11.21
C ASN A 41 -49.74 9.40 9.71
N HIS A 42 -49.52 10.67 9.37
CA HIS A 42 -49.06 11.02 8.03
C HIS A 42 -47.64 10.53 7.88
N CYS A 43 -47.36 9.81 6.79
CA CYS A 43 -46.05 9.19 6.61
C CYS A 43 -45.56 9.27 5.18
N GLN A 44 -44.24 9.22 5.04
CA GLN A 44 -43.54 9.10 3.79
C GLN A 44 -42.45 8.04 3.91
N LEU A 45 -42.44 7.11 2.97
CA LEU A 45 -41.44 6.05 2.84
C LEU A 45 -40.36 6.52 1.88
N PHE A 46 -39.10 6.26 2.23
CA PHE A 46 -37.96 6.53 1.37
C PHE A 46 -37.35 5.20 0.94
N ASN A 47 -37.30 5.03 -0.38
CA ASN A 47 -36.82 3.83 -1.03
C ASN A 47 -35.38 4.02 -1.50
N PHE A 48 -34.57 2.98 -1.32
CA PHE A 48 -33.13 2.99 -1.54
C PHE A 48 -32.82 3.22 -3.01
N ASN A 49 -33.58 2.64 -3.94
CA ASN A 49 -33.35 2.81 -5.37
C ASN A 49 -33.55 4.26 -5.84
N THR A 50 -34.57 4.95 -5.33
CA THR A 50 -34.96 6.30 -5.79
C THR A 50 -34.29 7.43 -5.01
N THR A 51 -33.77 7.17 -3.81
CA THR A 51 -33.28 8.21 -2.91
C THR A 51 -31.76 8.29 -2.92
N GLN A 52 -31.19 9.37 -3.45
CA GLN A 52 -29.74 9.56 -3.53
C GLN A 52 -29.15 10.24 -2.31
N THR A 53 -29.87 11.24 -1.78
CA THR A 53 -29.45 12.04 -0.64
C THR A 53 -30.62 12.23 0.30
N LEU A 54 -30.33 12.26 1.60
CA LEU A 54 -31.29 12.65 2.64
C LEU A 54 -30.56 13.31 3.79
N GLU A 55 -31.26 14.24 4.44
CA GLU A 55 -30.85 14.78 5.73
C GLU A 55 -31.99 14.57 6.74
N VAL A 56 -31.62 14.07 7.91
CA VAL A 56 -32.53 13.88 9.05
C VAL A 56 -32.03 14.76 10.18
N LEU A 57 -32.84 15.74 10.55
CA LEU A 57 -32.60 16.63 11.68
C LEU A 57 -33.19 16.03 12.94
N LYS A 58 -32.41 15.99 14.02
CA LYS A 58 -32.92 15.67 15.36
C LYS A 58 -34.02 16.65 15.75
N THR A 59 -35.12 16.11 16.26
CA THR A 59 -36.20 16.90 16.85
C THR A 59 -36.43 16.47 18.30
N THR A 60 -37.36 17.15 18.95
CA THR A 60 -37.86 16.82 20.28
C THR A 60 -39.23 16.17 20.19
N LYS A 61 -39.71 15.64 21.32
CA LYS A 61 -41.06 15.12 21.44
C LYS A 61 -42.14 16.19 21.15
N ALA A 62 -41.86 17.45 21.47
CA ALA A 62 -42.80 18.56 21.26
C ALA A 62 -43.04 18.85 19.77
N ASP A 63 -42.05 18.57 18.91
CA ASP A 63 -42.17 18.78 17.47
C ASP A 63 -43.09 17.74 16.79
N GLY A 64 -43.33 16.59 17.44
CA GLY A 64 -44.26 15.58 16.94
C GLY A 64 -43.83 14.82 15.68
N PHE A 65 -42.55 14.92 15.29
CA PHE A 65 -41.98 14.21 14.13
C PHE A 65 -41.09 13.04 14.55
N TYR A 66 -41.19 11.96 13.79
CA TYR A 66 -40.42 10.75 14.00
C TYR A 66 -39.78 10.29 12.68
N VAL A 67 -38.59 9.72 12.81
CA VAL A 67 -37.93 9.00 11.73
C VAL A 67 -37.55 7.61 12.21
N ALA A 68 -37.77 6.62 11.35
CA ALA A 68 -37.40 5.23 11.60
C ALA A 68 -36.42 4.73 10.54
N PHE A 69 -35.20 4.39 10.96
CA PHE A 69 -34.17 3.82 10.10
C PHE A 69 -34.31 2.31 10.01
N LYS A 70 -34.22 1.75 8.81
CA LYS A 70 -34.03 0.31 8.60
C LYS A 70 -32.54 0.01 8.65
N THR A 71 -32.08 -0.49 9.80
CA THR A 71 -30.67 -0.76 10.08
C THR A 71 -30.54 -2.05 10.87
N SER A 72 -29.37 -2.68 10.77
CA SER A 72 -28.96 -3.73 11.71
C SER A 72 -28.42 -3.09 12.99
N LEU A 73 -28.67 -3.72 14.14
CA LEU A 73 -28.15 -3.30 15.44
C LEU A 73 -27.22 -4.38 15.99
N PRO A 74 -26.05 -4.03 16.55
CA PRO A 74 -25.22 -4.99 17.27
C PRO A 74 -26.00 -5.50 18.50
N ASN A 75 -26.15 -6.83 18.59
CA ASN A 75 -26.83 -7.54 19.70
C ASN A 75 -28.33 -7.24 19.90
N ASN A 76 -29.07 -6.82 18.88
CA ASN A 76 -30.51 -6.51 18.97
C ASN A 76 -30.91 -5.52 20.09
N THR A 77 -29.96 -4.76 20.63
CA THR A 77 -30.20 -3.75 21.67
C THR A 77 -30.14 -2.36 21.06
N CYS A 78 -30.99 -1.45 21.54
CA CYS A 78 -31.02 -0.07 21.08
C CYS A 78 -29.83 0.71 21.66
N PRO A 79 -28.90 1.22 20.83
CA PRO A 79 -27.80 2.02 21.32
C PRO A 79 -28.27 3.38 21.83
N ALA A 80 -27.49 3.99 22.72
CA ALA A 80 -27.68 5.38 23.12
C ALA A 80 -27.64 6.30 21.89
N TYR A 81 -28.41 7.39 21.89
CA TYR A 81 -28.56 8.28 20.74
C TYR A 81 -27.24 8.77 20.16
N ASP A 82 -26.27 9.06 21.03
CA ASP A 82 -24.96 9.56 20.62
C ASP A 82 -24.10 8.52 19.91
N ARG A 83 -24.41 7.23 20.11
CA ARG A 83 -23.74 6.07 19.48
C ARG A 83 -24.53 5.50 18.30
N ILE A 84 -25.64 6.13 17.90
CA ILE A 84 -26.42 5.71 16.73
C ILE A 84 -25.63 6.06 15.46
N LEU A 85 -25.26 5.03 14.70
CA LEU A 85 -24.72 5.11 13.34
C LEU A 85 -25.48 4.11 12.46
N PRO A 86 -26.64 4.49 11.90
CA PRO A 86 -27.45 3.58 11.10
C PRO A 86 -26.69 3.13 9.84
N VAL A 87 -26.87 1.87 9.47
CA VAL A 87 -26.28 1.27 8.27
C VAL A 87 -27.40 0.73 7.40
N VAL A 88 -27.43 1.15 6.14
CA VAL A 88 -28.34 0.65 5.13
C VAL A 88 -27.70 -0.55 4.47
N ASN A 89 -28.22 -1.75 4.76
CA ASN A 89 -27.73 -3.01 4.22
C ASN A 89 -28.49 -3.39 2.94
N MET A 90 -28.52 -2.49 1.96
CA MET A 90 -29.18 -2.66 0.67
C MET A 90 -28.19 -2.39 -0.46
N GLY A 91 -28.26 -3.18 -1.54
CA GLY A 91 -27.29 -3.10 -2.64
C GLY A 91 -26.08 -4.01 -2.45
N GLU A 92 -25.01 -3.77 -3.22
CA GLU A 92 -23.77 -4.55 -3.17
C GLU A 92 -22.96 -4.26 -1.89
N ASP A 93 -23.06 -3.04 -1.36
CA ASP A 93 -22.31 -2.61 -0.19
C ASP A 93 -23.19 -1.91 0.85
N PRO A 94 -22.90 -2.12 2.14
CA PRO A 94 -23.55 -1.38 3.20
C PRO A 94 -23.20 0.10 3.13
N ILE A 95 -24.21 0.98 3.24
CA ILE A 95 -24.02 2.43 3.28
C ILE A 95 -24.27 2.93 4.70
N THR A 96 -23.23 3.47 5.33
CA THR A 96 -23.32 4.06 6.67
C THR A 96 -23.80 5.50 6.58
N TRP A 97 -24.78 5.86 7.42
CA TRP A 97 -25.17 7.26 7.59
C TRP A 97 -24.04 8.03 8.28
N SER A 98 -23.79 9.25 7.81
CA SER A 98 -22.89 10.18 8.48
C SER A 98 -23.64 10.99 9.54
N LYS A 99 -22.99 11.32 10.65
CA LYS A 99 -23.57 12.13 11.72
C LYS A 99 -22.70 13.37 11.95
N SER A 100 -23.29 14.54 11.86
CA SER A 100 -22.66 15.83 12.16
C SER A 100 -23.54 16.61 13.13
N GLY A 101 -23.15 16.67 14.41
CA GLY A 101 -23.95 17.28 15.47
C GLY A 101 -25.31 16.61 15.62
N THR A 102 -26.37 17.35 15.29
CA THR A 102 -27.78 16.89 15.35
C THR A 102 -28.34 16.40 14.02
N THR A 103 -27.51 16.34 12.97
CA THR A 103 -27.94 15.96 11.62
C THR A 103 -27.36 14.60 11.24
N PHE A 104 -28.21 13.73 10.70
CA PHE A 104 -27.79 12.53 9.99
C PHE A 104 -27.90 12.77 8.49
N SER A 105 -26.83 12.52 7.75
CA SER A 105 -26.80 12.68 6.29
C SER A 105 -26.53 11.34 5.61
N PHE A 106 -27.37 11.02 4.64
CA PHE A 106 -27.24 9.87 3.76
C PHE A 106 -26.89 10.35 2.36
N GLN A 107 -25.93 9.69 1.75
CA GLN A 107 -25.55 9.91 0.36
C GLN A 107 -25.19 8.57 -0.27
N LYS A 108 -25.73 8.34 -1.47
CA LYS A 108 -25.36 7.22 -2.31
C LYS A 108 -25.19 7.68 -3.76
N CYS A 109 -24.62 6.79 -4.56
CA CYS A 109 -24.58 6.98 -6.01
C CYS A 109 -25.93 6.72 -6.67
N VAL A 110 -26.08 7.22 -7.91
CA VAL A 110 -27.26 6.99 -8.74
C VAL A 110 -27.47 5.49 -8.96
N GLY A 111 -28.69 4.98 -8.80
CA GLY A 111 -29.01 3.57 -9.04
C GLY A 111 -28.17 2.60 -8.21
N ASP A 112 -27.53 1.67 -8.90
CA ASP A 112 -26.68 0.56 -8.42
C ASP A 112 -25.17 0.85 -8.55
N TRP A 113 -24.78 2.11 -8.74
CA TRP A 113 -23.38 2.48 -8.90
C TRP A 113 -22.61 2.31 -7.58
N LYS A 114 -21.39 1.79 -7.69
CA LYS A 114 -20.50 1.59 -6.55
C LYS A 114 -19.89 2.92 -6.11
N MET A 115 -20.01 3.23 -4.83
CA MET A 115 -19.38 4.41 -4.21
C MET A 115 -17.99 4.06 -3.67
N PHE A 116 -17.00 4.92 -3.95
CA PHE A 116 -15.66 4.86 -3.36
C PHE A 116 -15.27 6.21 -2.78
N HIS A 117 -14.63 6.18 -1.62
CA HIS A 117 -14.07 7.37 -0.98
C HIS A 117 -12.55 7.39 -1.17
N ARG A 118 -12.06 8.34 -1.97
CA ARG A 118 -10.61 8.51 -2.21
C ARG A 118 -10.05 9.41 -1.12
N THR A 119 -9.39 8.83 -0.13
CA THR A 119 -8.77 9.54 1.00
C THR A 119 -7.77 10.60 0.53
N ASN A 120 -6.91 10.25 -0.43
CA ASN A 120 -5.84 11.13 -0.93
C ASN A 120 -6.37 12.42 -1.57
N SER A 121 -7.49 12.35 -2.30
CA SER A 121 -8.07 13.51 -2.99
C SER A 121 -9.28 14.10 -2.26
N LYS A 122 -9.76 13.48 -1.17
CA LYS A 122 -11.03 13.80 -0.49
C LYS A 122 -12.23 13.86 -1.46
N VAL A 123 -12.21 13.04 -2.50
CA VAL A 123 -13.28 12.96 -3.51
C VAL A 123 -14.02 11.63 -3.36
N THR A 124 -15.35 11.70 -3.37
CA THR A 124 -16.20 10.52 -3.55
C THR A 124 -16.45 10.30 -5.03
N VAL A 125 -16.19 9.09 -5.52
CA VAL A 125 -16.44 8.71 -6.91
C VAL A 125 -17.49 7.61 -6.98
N CYS A 126 -18.36 7.69 -7.97
CA CYS A 126 -19.35 6.68 -8.29
C CYS A 126 -18.91 5.95 -9.55
N MET A 127 -18.83 4.63 -9.50
CA MET A 127 -18.38 3.81 -10.62
C MET A 127 -19.42 2.78 -11.03
N LYS A 128 -19.58 2.58 -12.34
CA LYS A 128 -20.36 1.50 -12.92
C LYS A 128 -19.68 0.99 -14.19
N PRO A 129 -19.50 -0.33 -14.37
CA PRO A 129 -19.03 -0.87 -15.63
C PRO A 129 -20.12 -0.72 -16.70
N PHE A 130 -19.72 -0.33 -17.90
CA PHE A 130 -20.60 -0.28 -19.07
C PHE A 130 -20.08 -1.23 -20.14
N GLU A 131 -21.00 -2.03 -20.69
CA GLU A 131 -20.73 -2.87 -21.85
C GLU A 131 -21.35 -2.18 -23.09
N PRO A 132 -20.54 -1.54 -23.94
CA PRO A 132 -21.05 -0.94 -25.16
C PRO A 132 -21.57 -2.03 -26.12
N PRO A 133 -22.60 -1.74 -26.95
CA PRO A 133 -23.23 -2.73 -27.83
C PRO A 133 -22.30 -3.33 -28.90
N LYS A 134 -21.13 -2.73 -29.12
CA LYS A 134 -20.06 -3.23 -29.98
C LYS A 134 -18.72 -2.92 -29.34
N TRP A 135 -17.67 -3.61 -29.78
CA TRP A 135 -16.29 -3.24 -29.44
C TRP A 135 -16.02 -1.81 -29.91
N VAL A 136 -15.51 -0.99 -28.98
CA VAL A 136 -15.21 0.43 -29.21
C VAL A 136 -13.74 0.70 -28.93
N ASN A 137 -13.23 1.82 -29.45
CA ASN A 137 -11.95 2.38 -29.01
C ASN A 137 -12.11 3.32 -27.79
N ILE A 138 -11.01 3.77 -27.18
CA ILE A 138 -11.06 4.65 -26.00
C ILE A 138 -11.79 5.97 -26.26
N THR A 139 -11.67 6.56 -27.46
CA THR A 139 -12.34 7.82 -27.82
C THR A 139 -13.86 7.62 -27.89
N GLU A 140 -14.30 6.53 -28.50
CA GLU A 140 -15.71 6.14 -28.55
C GLU A 140 -16.26 5.80 -27.16
N ALA A 141 -15.48 5.12 -26.31
CA ALA A 141 -15.87 4.83 -24.92
C ALA A 141 -16.03 6.12 -24.09
N LYS A 142 -15.13 7.11 -24.27
CA LYS A 142 -15.25 8.44 -23.67
C LYS A 142 -16.53 9.14 -24.12
N GLY A 143 -16.76 9.22 -25.43
CA GLY A 143 -17.98 9.81 -25.98
C GLY A 143 -19.26 9.10 -25.50
N PHE A 144 -19.23 7.78 -25.35
CA PHE A 144 -20.36 7.00 -24.81
C PHE A 144 -20.69 7.41 -23.36
N CYS A 145 -19.69 7.51 -22.48
CA CYS A 145 -19.90 7.98 -21.11
C CYS A 145 -20.35 9.44 -21.06
N GLU A 146 -19.75 10.32 -21.86
CA GLU A 146 -20.06 11.75 -21.91
C GLU A 146 -21.49 12.02 -22.38
N ASN A 147 -21.99 11.26 -23.36
CA ASN A 147 -23.37 11.35 -23.84
C ASN A 147 -24.41 11.01 -22.76
N MET A 148 -24.03 10.25 -21.73
CA MET A 148 -24.88 9.95 -20.58
C MET A 148 -24.69 10.93 -19.41
N GLY A 149 -23.87 11.97 -19.58
CA GLY A 149 -23.52 12.92 -18.52
C GLY A 149 -22.46 12.42 -17.54
N TYR A 150 -21.74 11.35 -17.90
CA TYR A 150 -20.69 10.75 -17.08
C TYR A 150 -19.32 10.88 -17.74
N LYS A 151 -18.27 10.40 -17.09
CA LYS A 151 -16.91 10.35 -17.65
C LYS A 151 -16.33 8.96 -17.45
N VAL A 152 -15.48 8.53 -18.38
CA VAL A 152 -14.58 7.41 -18.11
C VAL A 152 -13.67 7.84 -16.98
N THR A 153 -13.47 6.97 -15.97
CA THR A 153 -12.73 7.31 -14.76
C THR A 153 -11.38 6.60 -14.72
N GLY A 154 -10.39 7.23 -14.10
CA GLY A 154 -9.15 6.57 -13.70
C GLY A 154 -9.34 5.76 -12.42
N VAL A 155 -8.39 4.87 -12.13
CA VAL A 155 -8.39 4.02 -10.93
C VAL A 155 -7.34 4.55 -9.96
N ALA A 156 -7.75 4.84 -8.71
CA ALA A 156 -6.92 5.52 -7.71
C ALA A 156 -6.50 4.62 -6.54
N THR A 157 -7.19 3.51 -6.28
CA THR A 157 -6.88 2.61 -5.16
C THR A 157 -6.84 1.14 -5.59
N VAL A 158 -6.16 0.30 -4.80
CA VAL A 158 -6.13 -1.16 -4.99
C VAL A 158 -7.53 -1.78 -4.81
N GLU A 159 -8.37 -1.18 -3.98
CA GLU A 159 -9.75 -1.63 -3.80
C GLU A 159 -10.58 -1.40 -5.07
N GLU A 160 -10.48 -0.21 -5.68
CA GLU A 160 -11.12 0.11 -6.95
C GLU A 160 -10.68 -0.88 -8.05
N SER A 161 -9.38 -1.18 -8.14
CA SER A 161 -8.85 -2.10 -9.17
C SER A 161 -9.34 -3.54 -8.96
N LYS A 162 -9.35 -4.04 -7.72
CA LYS A 162 -9.88 -5.37 -7.38
C LYS A 162 -11.38 -5.48 -7.66
N TRP A 163 -12.15 -4.44 -7.39
CA TRP A 163 -13.58 -4.40 -7.69
C TRP A 163 -13.83 -4.44 -9.20
N ILE A 164 -13.13 -3.62 -9.99
CA ILE A 164 -13.22 -3.63 -11.46
C ILE A 164 -12.89 -5.03 -12.01
N TRP A 165 -11.82 -5.66 -11.52
CA TRP A 165 -11.43 -7.01 -11.94
C TRP A 165 -12.51 -8.06 -11.63
N LYS A 166 -13.16 -7.99 -10.47
CA LYS A 166 -14.31 -8.85 -10.15
C LYS A 166 -15.45 -8.63 -11.14
N LYS A 167 -15.77 -7.39 -11.50
CA LYS A 167 -16.81 -7.08 -12.50
C LYS A 167 -16.46 -7.61 -13.89
N VAL A 168 -15.21 -7.54 -14.32
CA VAL A 168 -14.75 -8.16 -15.59
C VAL A 168 -15.06 -9.65 -15.60
N LYS A 169 -14.76 -10.37 -14.51
CA LYS A 169 -15.04 -11.82 -14.42
C LYS A 169 -16.53 -12.17 -14.50
N VAL A 170 -17.38 -11.33 -13.92
CA VAL A 170 -18.83 -11.55 -13.89
C VAL A 170 -19.47 -11.21 -15.23
N LEU A 171 -19.08 -10.07 -15.82
CA LEU A 171 -19.68 -9.56 -17.05
C LEU A 171 -19.11 -10.25 -18.31
N LEU A 172 -17.86 -10.69 -18.27
CA LEU A 172 -17.17 -11.32 -19.40
C LEU A 172 -16.65 -12.72 -19.01
N PRO A 173 -17.55 -13.68 -18.67
CA PRO A 173 -17.14 -15.01 -18.23
C PRO A 173 -16.40 -15.77 -19.33
N GLY A 174 -15.29 -16.43 -18.98
CA GLY A 174 -14.49 -17.26 -19.90
C GLY A 174 -13.60 -16.50 -20.88
N LYS A 175 -13.61 -15.17 -20.86
CA LYS A 175 -12.86 -14.31 -21.76
C LYS A 175 -11.49 -13.93 -21.15
N ARG A 176 -10.39 -14.50 -21.67
CA ARG A 176 -9.02 -14.14 -21.25
C ARG A 176 -8.61 -12.79 -21.85
N TYR A 177 -7.84 -11.98 -21.10
CA TYR A 177 -7.29 -10.68 -21.53
C TYR A 177 -8.28 -9.56 -21.87
N HIS A 178 -9.53 -9.68 -21.44
CA HIS A 178 -10.50 -8.60 -21.60
C HIS A 178 -10.42 -7.63 -20.43
N SER A 179 -10.66 -6.35 -20.71
CA SER A 179 -10.63 -5.26 -19.74
C SER A 179 -11.68 -4.22 -20.08
N PHE A 180 -12.04 -3.41 -19.09
CA PHE A 180 -12.74 -2.15 -19.33
C PHE A 180 -11.74 -1.06 -19.69
N TYR A 181 -12.11 -0.15 -20.57
CA TYR A 181 -11.38 1.11 -20.71
C TYR A 181 -11.51 1.90 -19.41
N ILE A 182 -10.36 2.37 -18.91
CA ILE A 182 -10.25 3.33 -17.82
C ILE A 182 -9.61 4.60 -18.38
N ASP A 183 -9.80 5.72 -17.69
CA ASP A 183 -9.23 6.97 -18.13
C ASP A 183 -7.73 6.98 -17.81
N GLY A 184 -6.96 6.85 -18.89
CA GLY A 184 -5.52 6.76 -18.86
C GLY A 184 -5.02 6.57 -20.29
N VAL A 185 -4.45 7.61 -20.87
CA VAL A 185 -3.82 7.53 -22.19
C VAL A 185 -2.34 7.81 -22.01
N ARG A 186 -1.51 6.98 -22.64
CA ARG A 186 -0.08 7.22 -22.76
C ARG A 186 0.12 8.54 -23.50
N THR A 187 0.67 9.55 -22.86
CA THR A 187 0.95 10.85 -23.50
C THR A 187 1.96 10.64 -24.65
N LYS A 188 1.84 11.43 -25.73
CA LYS A 188 2.61 11.27 -26.99
C LYS A 188 4.14 11.25 -26.82
N ASN A 189 4.66 11.73 -25.68
CA ASN A 189 6.10 11.71 -25.36
C ASN A 189 6.61 10.35 -24.86
N CYS A 190 5.77 9.31 -24.87
CA CYS A 190 6.16 7.94 -24.54
C CYS A 190 6.08 7.00 -25.75
N SER A 191 6.40 7.47 -26.96
CA SER A 191 6.90 6.56 -28.00
C SER A 191 8.23 5.97 -27.52
N LEU A 192 8.53 4.72 -27.90
CA LEU A 192 9.71 3.93 -27.51
C LEU A 192 11.06 4.48 -28.02
N THR A 193 11.23 5.80 -27.99
CA THR A 193 12.50 6.51 -28.10
C THR A 193 12.66 7.28 -26.79
N ARG A 194 13.44 6.71 -25.86
CA ARG A 194 13.96 7.33 -24.62
C ARG A 194 13.07 8.46 -24.07
N CYS A 195 12.25 8.16 -23.06
CA CYS A 195 11.82 9.22 -22.14
C CYS A 195 13.08 9.96 -21.70
N ASN A 196 13.21 11.23 -22.09
CA ASN A 196 14.32 12.04 -21.63
C ASN A 196 14.16 12.17 -20.11
N LEU A 197 15.07 11.54 -19.36
CA LEU A 197 15.28 11.63 -17.92
C LEU A 197 15.42 13.06 -17.30
N PRO A 198 15.69 14.17 -18.01
CA PRO A 198 16.02 15.45 -17.38
C PRO A 198 14.95 16.09 -16.49
N ASP A 199 13.66 15.82 -16.67
CA ASP A 199 12.59 16.61 -16.03
C ASP A 199 12.17 16.11 -14.62
N LEU A 200 12.63 14.93 -14.18
CA LEU A 200 12.25 14.34 -12.88
C LEU A 200 13.39 14.28 -11.84
N ILE A 201 14.64 14.32 -12.31
CA ILE A 201 15.83 14.35 -11.46
C ILE A 201 16.22 15.82 -11.29
N LYS A 202 16.36 16.29 -10.07
CA LYS A 202 16.88 17.64 -9.76
C LYS A 202 18.08 17.54 -8.85
N MET A 203 18.97 18.52 -8.95
CA MET A 203 20.01 18.74 -7.96
C MET A 203 19.49 19.76 -6.94
N THR A 204 19.21 19.32 -5.71
CA THR A 204 18.76 20.19 -4.62
C THR A 204 19.96 20.63 -3.78
N LYS A 205 20.27 21.93 -3.83
CA LYS A 205 21.39 22.53 -3.09
C LYS A 205 20.94 23.05 -1.73
N ILE A 206 21.70 22.73 -0.68
CA ILE A 206 21.54 23.29 0.66
C ILE A 206 22.90 23.72 1.22
N PHE A 207 22.89 24.54 2.26
CA PHE A 207 24.08 24.75 3.08
C PHE A 207 24.29 23.50 3.94
N GLY A 208 25.43 22.85 3.75
CA GLY A 208 25.75 21.65 4.51
C GLY A 208 27.16 21.17 4.27
N LYS A 209 27.66 20.38 5.21
CA LYS A 209 29.00 19.81 5.24
C LYS A 209 28.92 18.30 5.41
N VAL A 210 29.73 17.56 4.65
CA VAL A 210 29.91 16.13 4.88
C VAL A 210 30.78 15.95 6.12
N VAL A 211 30.26 15.31 7.17
CA VAL A 211 30.85 15.28 8.52
C VAL A 211 32.25 14.66 8.53
N SER A 212 32.47 13.63 7.71
CA SER A 212 33.71 12.84 7.69
C SER A 212 34.81 13.38 6.77
N LEU A 213 34.60 14.46 6.02
CA LEU A 213 35.51 14.87 4.94
C LEU A 213 35.71 16.39 4.83
N GLY A 214 36.98 16.79 4.66
CA GLY A 214 37.35 18.14 4.22
C GLY A 214 37.46 18.24 2.70
N LEU A 215 37.47 19.47 2.17
CA LEU A 215 37.66 19.76 0.73
C LEU A 215 39.07 20.27 0.40
N TYR A 216 40.01 20.21 1.35
CA TYR A 216 41.33 20.84 1.23
C TYR A 216 42.17 20.28 0.06
N ASP A 217 42.02 18.98 -0.24
CA ASP A 217 42.72 18.29 -1.33
C ASP A 217 41.86 18.09 -2.59
N ALA A 218 40.63 18.62 -2.60
CA ALA A 218 39.72 18.47 -3.74
C ALA A 218 40.13 19.37 -4.91
N PRO A 219 40.08 18.90 -6.16
CA PRO A 219 40.48 19.68 -7.32
C PRO A 219 39.57 20.91 -7.50
N GLU A 220 40.19 22.05 -7.84
CA GLU A 220 39.47 23.25 -8.28
C GLU A 220 38.99 23.06 -9.73
N ASN A 221 37.73 22.65 -9.94
CA ASN A 221 37.01 22.94 -11.19
C ASN A 221 35.49 22.73 -11.13
N SER A 222 34.79 23.69 -11.72
CA SER A 222 33.41 24.17 -11.51
C SER A 222 32.30 23.33 -12.15
N GLY A 223 32.48 22.00 -12.23
CA GLY A 223 31.58 21.10 -12.95
C GLY A 223 30.79 20.11 -12.10
N CYS A 224 31.15 19.88 -10.83
CA CYS A 224 30.63 18.75 -10.05
C CYS A 224 29.11 18.65 -10.00
N MET A 225 28.39 19.76 -9.91
CA MET A 225 26.93 19.72 -9.92
C MET A 225 26.39 19.16 -11.25
N LYS A 226 26.96 19.57 -12.38
CA LYS A 226 26.60 19.06 -13.72
C LYS A 226 27.07 17.62 -13.90
N THR A 227 28.31 17.31 -13.52
CA THR A 227 28.85 15.94 -13.58
C THR A 227 28.01 14.97 -12.76
N CYS A 228 27.60 15.36 -11.56
CA CYS A 228 26.73 14.56 -10.71
C CYS A 228 25.34 14.40 -11.33
N TYR A 229 24.78 15.48 -11.89
CA TYR A 229 23.50 15.45 -12.58
C TYR A 229 23.50 14.49 -13.78
N GLU A 230 24.58 14.47 -14.56
CA GLU A 230 24.72 13.60 -15.75
C GLU A 230 25.09 12.15 -15.39
N SER A 231 25.79 11.94 -14.27
CA SER A 231 26.22 10.60 -13.82
C SER A 231 25.05 9.73 -13.37
N VAL A 232 24.92 8.51 -13.91
CA VAL A 232 23.89 7.55 -13.46
C VAL A 232 24.13 7.00 -12.05
N ASP A 233 25.32 7.24 -11.48
CA ASP A 233 25.75 6.70 -10.20
C ASP A 233 25.89 7.78 -9.12
N CYS A 234 26.03 9.06 -9.46
CA CYS A 234 26.23 10.10 -8.45
C CYS A 234 24.97 10.37 -7.62
N ILE A 235 25.14 10.48 -6.29
CA ILE A 235 24.05 10.75 -5.32
C ILE A 235 24.17 12.13 -4.67
N LEU A 236 25.38 12.66 -4.56
CA LEU A 236 25.65 13.91 -3.86
C LEU A 236 26.91 14.57 -4.41
N ALA A 237 26.86 15.89 -4.62
CA ALA A 237 28.04 16.72 -4.84
C ALA A 237 28.27 17.62 -3.61
N TYR A 238 29.48 17.62 -3.07
CA TYR A 238 29.89 18.43 -1.92
C TYR A 238 30.91 19.46 -2.37
N PHE A 239 30.74 20.74 -2.03
CA PHE A 239 31.62 21.80 -2.50
C PHE A 239 31.67 23.00 -1.57
N ASP A 240 32.70 23.82 -1.72
CA ASP A 240 32.89 25.05 -0.94
C ASP A 240 32.67 26.32 -1.77
N THR A 241 32.94 27.48 -1.18
CA THR A 241 32.84 28.80 -1.84
C THR A 241 33.90 29.06 -2.91
N THR A 242 34.94 28.23 -3.00
CA THR A 242 35.99 28.29 -4.02
C THR A 242 35.73 27.34 -5.19
N ASP A 243 34.53 26.73 -5.25
CA ASP A 243 34.14 25.72 -6.24
C ASP A 243 35.01 24.45 -6.24
N ARG A 244 35.74 24.18 -5.15
CA ARG A 244 36.35 22.86 -4.91
C ARG A 244 35.27 21.88 -4.57
N CYS A 245 35.30 20.70 -5.17
CA CYS A 245 34.18 19.77 -5.05
C CYS A 245 34.56 18.29 -5.07
N LEU A 246 33.75 17.49 -4.37
CA LEU A 246 33.79 16.03 -4.35
C LEU A 246 32.45 15.46 -4.77
N LEU A 247 32.49 14.32 -5.47
CA LEU A 247 31.32 13.56 -5.87
C LEU A 247 31.22 12.29 -5.05
N PHE A 248 30.01 11.95 -4.63
CA PHE A 248 29.71 10.69 -3.97
C PHE A 248 28.84 9.85 -4.90
N ASN A 249 29.33 8.67 -5.24
CA ASN A 249 28.65 7.72 -6.11
C ASN A 249 27.95 6.65 -5.27
N PHE A 250 26.78 6.21 -5.73
CA PHE A 250 25.94 5.23 -5.07
C PHE A 250 26.65 3.90 -4.90
N ASN A 251 27.37 3.41 -5.91
CA ASN A 251 28.07 2.13 -5.82
C ASN A 251 29.18 2.14 -4.75
N GLU A 252 29.89 3.25 -4.62
CA GLU A 252 31.07 3.41 -3.74
C GLU A 252 30.69 3.84 -2.31
N THR A 253 29.49 4.38 -2.13
CA THR A 253 29.10 5.01 -0.87
C THR A 253 28.11 4.15 -0.10
N GLN A 254 28.52 3.58 1.04
CA GLN A 254 27.62 2.83 1.92
C GLN A 254 26.93 3.71 2.97
N LYS A 255 27.66 4.71 3.49
CA LYS A 255 27.18 5.62 4.53
C LYS A 255 27.65 7.05 4.26
N LEU A 256 26.77 8.03 4.41
CA LEU A 256 27.12 9.45 4.48
C LEU A 256 26.36 10.15 5.58
N GLU A 257 26.99 11.16 6.16
CA GLU A 257 26.38 12.10 7.08
C GLU A 257 26.65 13.51 6.58
N VAL A 258 25.57 14.27 6.43
CA VAL A 258 25.61 15.67 6.02
C VAL A 258 24.99 16.49 7.13
N GLU A 259 25.76 17.38 7.71
CA GLU A 259 25.30 18.33 8.71
C GLU A 259 24.89 19.64 8.02
N GLU A 260 23.72 20.18 8.37
CA GLU A 260 23.26 21.50 7.92
C GLU A 260 24.20 22.59 8.46
N THR A 261 24.61 23.48 7.58
CA THR A 261 25.47 24.62 7.92
C THR A 261 24.81 25.94 7.56
N THR A 262 25.48 27.04 7.84
CA THR A 262 25.05 28.37 7.44
C THR A 262 25.85 28.86 6.23
N LYS A 263 25.40 29.98 5.64
CA LYS A 263 26.15 30.67 4.59
C LYS A 263 27.55 31.10 5.02
N ALA A 264 27.75 31.40 6.32
CA ALA A 264 29.04 31.84 6.83
C ALA A 264 30.09 30.72 6.81
N ASP A 265 29.67 29.46 6.91
CA ASP A 265 30.55 28.30 6.91
C ASP A 265 31.11 27.99 5.52
N GLY A 266 30.48 28.51 4.46
CA GLY A 266 30.98 28.42 3.09
C GLY A 266 30.94 27.01 2.47
N PHE A 267 30.18 26.08 3.06
CA PHE A 267 30.00 24.72 2.57
C PHE A 267 28.60 24.49 2.01
N PHE A 268 28.53 23.73 0.92
CA PHE A 268 27.29 23.39 0.26
C PHE A 268 27.29 21.91 -0.14
N VAL A 269 26.12 21.32 -0.09
CA VAL A 269 25.86 20.03 -0.72
C VAL A 269 24.74 20.17 -1.74
N ALA A 270 24.84 19.44 -2.84
CA ALA A 270 23.79 19.27 -3.82
C ALA A 270 23.41 17.79 -3.89
N PHE A 271 22.22 17.48 -3.38
CA PHE A 271 21.65 16.14 -3.45
C PHE A 271 21.09 15.90 -4.85
N LYS A 272 21.43 14.76 -5.44
CA LYS A 272 20.73 14.29 -6.62
C LYS A 272 19.44 13.61 -6.18
N VAL A 273 18.32 14.30 -6.35
CA VAL A 273 17.02 13.84 -5.86
C VAL A 273 16.08 13.55 -7.00
N CYS A 274 15.24 12.56 -6.77
CA CYS A 274 14.04 12.35 -7.55
C CYS A 274 12.87 12.96 -6.79
N LEU A 275 12.26 14.02 -7.31
CA LEU A 275 11.07 14.61 -6.67
C LEU A 275 9.94 13.56 -6.67
N SER A 276 9.08 13.58 -5.63
CA SER A 276 8.04 12.59 -5.27
C SER A 276 7.25 11.92 -6.42
N ILE A 277 7.17 12.53 -7.60
CA ILE A 277 6.58 11.95 -8.82
C ILE A 277 7.38 10.75 -9.36
N CYS A 278 8.67 10.62 -8.99
CA CYS A 278 9.49 9.46 -9.36
C CYS A 278 9.10 8.14 -8.68
N LEU A 279 8.34 8.21 -7.57
CA LEU A 279 7.99 7.05 -6.74
C LEU A 279 7.11 6.01 -7.46
N PHE A 280 6.56 6.35 -8.64
CA PHE A 280 5.67 5.46 -9.40
C PHE A 280 6.36 4.66 -10.52
N PHE A 281 7.67 4.83 -10.73
CA PHE A 281 8.32 4.26 -11.92
C PHE A 281 9.32 3.15 -11.61
N ARG A 282 8.79 2.04 -11.10
CA ARG A 282 9.27 0.69 -11.44
C ARG A 282 8.10 -0.07 -12.03
N MET A 283 8.03 -0.12 -13.37
CA MET A 283 7.08 -0.91 -14.16
C MET A 283 5.62 -0.92 -13.64
N SER A 284 4.91 0.21 -13.71
CA SER A 284 3.54 0.31 -14.28
C SER A 284 2.98 1.71 -14.02
N MET A 285 2.40 2.27 -15.07
CA MET A 285 2.00 3.66 -15.24
C MET A 285 0.91 4.11 -14.26
N PHE A 286 1.08 5.26 -13.59
CA PHE A 286 0.05 6.31 -13.38
C PHE A 286 0.74 7.62 -12.94
N GLN A 287 0.36 8.76 -13.52
CA GLN A 287 0.88 10.09 -13.19
C GLN A 287 0.01 10.77 -12.12
N THR A 288 0.64 11.53 -11.23
CA THR A 288 0.04 12.77 -10.70
C THR A 288 0.95 13.95 -11.06
N THR A 289 0.34 14.99 -11.61
CA THR A 289 0.95 16.30 -11.86
C THR A 289 1.07 17.07 -10.55
N TYR A 290 2.26 17.58 -10.21
CA TYR A 290 2.33 18.73 -9.32
C TYR A 290 1.88 19.97 -10.10
N GLN A 291 0.80 20.61 -9.64
CA GLN A 291 0.56 22.01 -9.97
C GLN A 291 1.53 22.83 -9.11
N ASN A 292 2.59 23.33 -9.76
CA ASN A 292 3.52 24.40 -9.37
C ASN A 292 4.98 23.94 -9.38
N ASP A 293 5.76 24.62 -10.22
CA ASP A 293 7.23 24.62 -10.26
C ASP A 293 7.88 25.29 -9.03
N THR A 294 7.25 25.21 -7.86
CA THR A 294 7.83 25.72 -6.60
C THR A 294 8.51 24.58 -5.85
N CYS A 295 9.80 24.76 -5.54
CA CYS A 295 10.53 23.85 -4.66
C CYS A 295 9.78 23.65 -3.33
N PRO A 296 9.74 22.42 -2.78
CA PRO A 296 9.15 22.19 -1.47
C PRO A 296 9.81 23.08 -0.42
N SER A 297 9.03 23.52 0.58
CA SER A 297 9.60 24.17 1.77
C SER A 297 10.67 23.27 2.39
N TYR A 298 11.74 23.85 2.90
CA TYR A 298 12.88 23.12 3.47
C TYR A 298 12.46 22.10 4.54
N ASP A 299 11.42 22.43 5.31
CA ASP A 299 10.88 21.61 6.40
C ASP A 299 10.15 20.34 5.93
N ILE A 300 9.78 20.26 4.65
CA ILE A 300 9.07 19.10 4.06
C ILE A 300 9.93 18.37 3.01
N LEU A 301 11.22 18.66 2.96
CA LEU A 301 12.15 18.08 1.99
C LEU A 301 12.42 16.59 2.31
N SER A 302 11.76 15.68 1.59
CA SER A 302 12.12 14.26 1.57
C SER A 302 13.14 14.00 0.47
N LEU A 303 14.38 13.69 0.86
CA LEU A 303 15.47 13.37 -0.05
C LEU A 303 15.51 11.86 -0.27
N GLN A 304 15.27 11.41 -1.49
CA GLN A 304 15.34 10.00 -1.87
C GLN A 304 16.28 9.79 -3.06
N VAL A 305 17.13 8.77 -2.94
CA VAL A 305 18.05 8.29 -3.97
C VAL A 305 17.41 7.08 -4.67
N ASN A 306 17.04 7.25 -5.93
CA ASN A 306 16.37 6.22 -6.74
C ASN A 306 17.36 5.55 -7.70
N ILE A 307 18.47 5.04 -7.17
CA ILE A 307 19.46 4.30 -7.94
C ILE A 307 19.29 2.82 -7.61
N GLY A 308 18.85 2.02 -8.58
CA GLY A 308 18.65 0.57 -8.43
C GLY A 308 17.26 0.13 -7.92
N PRO A 309 17.17 -1.14 -7.45
CA PRO A 309 16.10 -1.81 -6.69
C PRO A 309 14.91 -1.03 -6.16
N ASP A 310 15.33 -0.13 -5.30
CA ASP A 310 14.66 0.17 -4.07
C ASP A 310 15.13 1.58 -3.71
N PRO A 311 14.19 2.53 -3.53
CA PRO A 311 14.56 3.89 -3.21
C PRO A 311 15.23 3.94 -1.83
N ILE A 312 16.39 4.59 -1.73
CA ILE A 312 17.07 4.80 -0.46
C ILE A 312 16.75 6.19 0.04
N THR A 313 16.11 6.27 1.19
CA THR A 313 15.70 7.55 1.79
C THR A 313 16.80 8.08 2.70
N TRP A 314 17.15 9.36 2.55
CA TRP A 314 17.96 10.05 3.55
C TRP A 314 17.13 10.28 4.81
N LYS A 315 17.67 9.88 5.96
CA LYS A 315 17.03 10.10 7.27
C LYS A 315 17.49 11.44 7.82
N LYS A 316 16.55 12.34 8.13
CA LYS A 316 16.84 13.61 8.82
C LYS A 316 16.65 13.45 10.33
N SER A 317 17.68 13.74 11.11
CA SER A 317 17.62 13.80 12.57
C SER A 317 18.22 15.11 13.04
N GLY A 318 17.38 16.03 13.51
CA GLY A 318 17.80 17.41 13.80
C GLY A 318 18.36 18.11 12.55
N THR A 319 19.62 18.50 12.60
CA THR A 319 20.37 19.16 11.53
C THR A 319 21.18 18.19 10.66
N THR A 320 21.07 16.88 10.88
CA THR A 320 21.90 15.89 10.18
C THR A 320 21.04 15.03 9.25
N PHE A 321 21.47 14.93 7.99
CA PHE A 321 20.98 13.96 7.02
C PHE A 321 21.91 12.76 6.95
N THR A 322 21.37 11.57 7.14
CA THR A 322 22.10 10.31 7.06
C THR A 322 21.62 9.49 5.87
N PHE A 323 22.56 9.11 5.01
CA PHE A 323 22.37 8.11 3.97
C PHE A 323 23.01 6.81 4.41
N GLN A 324 22.29 5.71 4.26
CA GLN A 324 22.81 4.38 4.49
C GLN A 324 22.22 3.44 3.44
N LYS A 325 23.08 2.63 2.82
CA LYS A 325 22.69 1.56 1.91
C LYS A 325 23.36 0.24 2.31
N CYS A 326 22.84 -0.85 1.80
CA CYS A 326 23.49 -2.15 1.91
C CYS A 326 24.68 -2.25 0.94
N VAL A 327 25.55 -3.24 1.19
CA VAL A 327 26.66 -3.57 0.30
C VAL A 327 26.12 -4.08 -1.03
N GLY A 328 26.71 -3.64 -2.14
CA GLY A 328 26.30 -4.11 -3.48
C GLY A 328 24.81 -3.86 -3.78
N ASP A 329 24.13 -4.92 -4.20
CA ASP A 329 22.71 -4.97 -4.59
C ASP A 329 21.79 -5.60 -3.51
N TRP A 330 22.30 -5.75 -2.28
CA TRP A 330 21.58 -6.34 -1.17
C TRP A 330 20.37 -5.48 -0.79
N LYS A 331 19.27 -6.13 -0.42
CA LYS A 331 18.02 -5.46 -0.07
C LYS A 331 18.02 -5.03 1.39
N MET A 332 17.72 -3.77 1.62
CA MET A 332 17.52 -3.22 2.95
C MET A 332 16.08 -3.44 3.43
N PHE A 333 15.92 -3.94 4.64
CA PHE A 333 14.66 -3.94 5.39
C PHE A 333 14.82 -3.23 6.73
N HIS A 334 13.76 -2.57 7.17
CA HIS A 334 13.67 -1.97 8.49
C HIS A 334 12.66 -2.76 9.32
N ARG A 335 13.12 -3.38 10.40
CA ARG A 335 12.29 -4.12 11.35
C ARG A 335 11.97 -3.21 12.55
N THR A 336 10.79 -3.40 13.14
CA THR A 336 10.32 -2.61 14.30
C THR A 336 10.35 -3.39 15.61
N GLY A 337 10.57 -4.70 15.57
CA GLY A 337 10.78 -5.53 16.75
C GLY A 337 11.88 -6.54 16.49
N PRO A 338 13.14 -6.31 16.91
CA PRO A 338 13.74 -5.07 17.41
C PRO A 338 13.84 -3.97 16.33
N GLU A 339 14.10 -2.72 16.72
CA GLU A 339 14.43 -1.64 15.77
C GLU A 339 15.83 -1.89 15.18
N ILE A 340 15.87 -2.59 14.04
CA ILE A 340 17.09 -2.98 13.35
C ILE A 340 16.93 -2.80 11.84
N THR A 341 18.02 -2.42 11.18
CA THR A 341 18.12 -2.43 9.72
C THR A 341 18.90 -3.66 9.31
N VAL A 342 18.33 -4.48 8.43
CA VAL A 342 18.93 -5.74 7.97
C VAL A 342 19.14 -5.68 6.46
N CYS A 343 20.30 -6.14 6.00
CA CYS A 343 20.63 -6.23 4.59
C CYS A 343 20.59 -7.69 4.14
N MET A 344 19.63 -8.06 3.30
CA MET A 344 19.40 -9.44 2.88
C MET A 344 19.85 -9.68 1.44
N GLN A 345 20.39 -10.88 1.18
CA GLN A 345 20.67 -11.36 -0.16
C GLN A 345 20.48 -12.88 -0.28
N PRO A 346 19.70 -13.38 -1.25
CA PRO A 346 19.67 -14.79 -1.57
C PRO A 346 21.02 -15.21 -2.15
N MET A 347 21.58 -16.30 -1.64
CA MET A 347 22.90 -16.79 -2.03
C MET A 347 22.77 -18.11 -2.76
N LEU A 348 23.56 -18.24 -3.83
CA LEU A 348 23.74 -19.48 -4.57
C LEU A 348 25.10 -20.07 -4.20
N PRO A 349 25.18 -20.95 -3.18
CA PRO A 349 26.41 -21.68 -2.92
C PRO A 349 26.78 -22.56 -4.13
N PRO A 350 28.07 -22.89 -4.32
CA PRO A 350 28.54 -23.69 -5.45
C PRO A 350 27.96 -25.11 -5.46
N THR A 351 27.52 -25.59 -4.30
CA THR A 351 26.77 -26.84 -4.11
C THR A 351 25.58 -26.57 -3.19
N LEU A 352 24.52 -27.36 -3.30
CA LEU A 352 23.40 -27.31 -2.35
C LEU A 352 23.90 -27.69 -0.94
N LEU A 353 23.39 -26.99 0.08
CA LEU A 353 23.86 -27.11 1.46
C LEU A 353 22.69 -27.47 2.39
N ASN A 354 22.96 -28.21 3.46
CA ASN A 354 22.00 -28.35 4.56
C ASN A 354 22.01 -27.11 5.47
N ILE A 355 21.09 -27.02 6.44
CA ILE A 355 20.96 -25.82 7.28
C ILE A 355 22.26 -25.46 8.03
N THR A 356 22.99 -26.45 8.55
CA THR A 356 24.24 -26.22 9.30
C THR A 356 25.32 -25.68 8.40
N GLN A 357 25.51 -26.31 7.24
CA GLN A 357 26.45 -25.84 6.21
C GLN A 357 26.07 -24.47 5.67
N SER A 358 24.78 -24.16 5.59
CA SER A 358 24.26 -22.85 5.18
C SER A 358 24.69 -21.76 6.15
N LYS A 359 24.60 -22.03 7.47
CA LYS A 359 25.08 -21.13 8.52
C LYS A 359 26.58 -20.89 8.40
N GLU A 360 27.36 -21.97 8.34
CA GLU A 360 28.83 -21.92 8.19
C GLU A 360 29.25 -21.16 6.93
N TYR A 361 28.56 -21.36 5.81
CA TYR A 361 28.85 -20.67 4.55
C TYR A 361 28.63 -19.16 4.68
N CYS A 362 27.50 -18.72 5.25
CA CYS A 362 27.26 -17.31 5.53
C CYS A 362 28.33 -16.73 6.48
N GLU A 363 28.64 -17.43 7.58
CA GLU A 363 29.64 -17.00 8.57
C GLU A 363 31.04 -16.88 7.97
N SER A 364 31.43 -17.78 7.06
CA SER A 364 32.73 -17.73 6.38
C SER A 364 32.93 -16.47 5.52
N MET A 365 31.83 -15.84 5.10
CA MET A 365 31.84 -14.57 4.35
C MET A 365 31.66 -13.35 5.26
N GLY A 366 31.61 -13.53 6.58
CA GLY A 366 31.34 -12.46 7.55
C GLY A 366 29.86 -12.09 7.68
N TYR A 367 28.97 -12.96 7.23
CA TYR A 367 27.51 -12.77 7.21
C TYR A 367 26.82 -13.78 8.15
N LYS A 368 25.51 -13.64 8.36
CA LYS A 368 24.70 -14.63 9.08
C LYS A 368 23.60 -15.22 8.18
N LEU A 369 23.26 -16.49 8.36
CA LEU A 369 21.97 -16.99 7.86
C LEU A 369 20.86 -16.28 8.64
N THR A 370 19.89 -15.68 7.97
CA THR A 370 18.89 -14.82 8.62
C THR A 370 17.51 -15.45 8.63
N GLY A 371 16.78 -15.22 9.72
CA GLY A 371 15.36 -15.50 9.81
C GLY A 371 14.52 -14.42 9.10
N VAL A 372 13.23 -14.71 8.96
CA VAL A 372 12.26 -13.79 8.33
C VAL A 372 11.30 -13.25 9.38
N ALA A 373 11.25 -11.92 9.52
CA ALA A 373 10.43 -11.24 10.50
C ALA A 373 9.07 -10.79 9.96
N THR A 374 8.92 -10.60 8.64
CA THR A 374 7.67 -10.10 8.04
C THR A 374 7.26 -10.87 6.77
N VAL A 375 5.96 -10.81 6.44
CA VAL A 375 5.42 -11.38 5.19
C VAL A 375 5.98 -10.69 3.94
N GLU A 376 6.40 -9.44 4.06
CA GLU A 376 7.03 -8.72 2.94
C GLU A 376 8.43 -9.27 2.64
N GLU A 377 9.22 -9.56 3.67
CA GLU A 377 10.53 -10.18 3.54
C GLU A 377 10.42 -11.56 2.85
N SER A 378 9.49 -12.43 3.27
CA SER A 378 9.33 -13.76 2.65
C SER A 378 8.90 -13.69 1.17
N LYS A 379 8.02 -12.74 0.82
CA LYS A 379 7.61 -12.53 -0.58
C LYS A 379 8.75 -12.00 -1.44
N TRP A 380 9.50 -11.03 -0.93
CA TRP A 380 10.66 -10.50 -1.64
C TRP A 380 11.71 -11.58 -1.90
N ILE A 381 11.99 -12.43 -0.90
CA ILE A 381 12.87 -13.59 -1.05
C ILE A 381 12.36 -14.47 -2.20
N LEU A 382 11.09 -14.88 -2.16
CA LEU A 382 10.49 -15.76 -3.17
C LEU A 382 10.59 -15.16 -4.59
N GLU A 383 10.33 -13.86 -4.75
CA GLU A 383 10.48 -13.16 -6.03
C GLU A 383 11.93 -13.15 -6.50
N LYS A 384 12.88 -12.93 -5.59
CA LYS A 384 14.31 -12.94 -5.92
C LYS A 384 14.86 -14.32 -6.23
N MET A 385 14.38 -15.37 -5.57
CA MET A 385 14.74 -16.76 -5.88
C MET A 385 14.53 -17.07 -7.37
N LYS A 386 13.40 -16.64 -7.92
CA LYS A 386 13.05 -16.84 -9.35
C LYS A 386 13.95 -16.07 -10.32
N VAL A 387 14.51 -14.94 -9.87
CA VAL A 387 15.46 -14.14 -10.66
C VAL A 387 16.85 -14.74 -10.61
N VAL A 388 17.30 -15.13 -9.41
CA VAL A 388 18.65 -15.62 -9.15
C VAL A 388 18.84 -17.04 -9.70
N LYS A 389 17.80 -17.89 -9.65
CA LYS A 389 17.80 -19.22 -10.28
C LYS A 389 16.55 -19.38 -11.16
N PRO A 390 16.60 -18.90 -12.42
CA PRO A 390 15.51 -19.06 -13.37
C PRO A 390 15.18 -20.54 -13.61
N GLY A 391 13.89 -20.87 -13.67
CA GLY A 391 13.44 -22.25 -13.86
C GLY A 391 13.49 -23.10 -12.58
N LEU A 392 13.48 -22.47 -11.40
CA LEU A 392 13.30 -23.16 -10.13
C LEU A 392 12.00 -24.00 -10.17
N ASP A 393 12.12 -25.30 -9.89
CA ASP A 393 10.95 -26.17 -9.76
C ASP A 393 10.12 -25.79 -8.52
N TYR A 394 8.83 -26.14 -8.55
CA TYR A 394 7.98 -26.07 -7.36
C TYR A 394 8.62 -26.89 -6.23
N TRP A 395 8.44 -26.43 -4.99
CA TRP A 395 8.97 -27.06 -3.77
C TRP A 395 10.48 -26.95 -3.54
N VAL A 396 11.25 -26.31 -4.43
CA VAL A 396 12.65 -25.97 -4.15
C VAL A 396 12.69 -24.77 -3.20
N SER A 397 13.46 -24.89 -2.12
CA SER A 397 13.48 -23.91 -1.04
C SER A 397 14.80 -23.14 -0.96
N PHE A 398 14.73 -21.96 -0.36
CA PHE A 398 15.90 -21.30 0.21
C PHE A 398 15.78 -21.37 1.73
N TYR A 399 16.79 -21.95 2.39
CA TYR A 399 16.90 -21.94 3.83
C TYR A 399 16.89 -20.51 4.37
N ILE A 400 16.04 -20.31 5.36
CA ILE A 400 16.06 -19.18 6.28
C ILE A 400 16.39 -19.71 7.67
N ASP A 401 16.94 -18.88 8.53
CA ASP A 401 17.18 -19.30 9.90
C ASP A 401 15.84 -19.56 10.61
N GLY A 402 15.85 -20.49 11.55
CA GLY A 402 14.66 -20.98 12.23
C GLY A 402 14.67 -22.50 12.35
N ILE A 403 14.96 -22.99 13.55
CA ILE A 403 14.89 -24.41 13.90
C ILE A 403 13.82 -24.60 14.98
N ARG A 404 12.95 -25.58 14.80
CA ARG A 404 11.87 -25.87 15.75
C ARG A 404 12.44 -26.15 17.14
N ILE A 405 11.88 -25.52 18.18
CA ILE A 405 12.42 -25.61 19.54
C ILE A 405 12.28 -27.02 20.13
N GLU A 406 13.20 -27.40 21.03
CA GLU A 406 13.24 -28.75 21.60
C GLU A 406 11.96 -29.15 22.35
N LYS A 407 11.31 -28.19 23.03
CA LYS A 407 10.05 -28.41 23.75
C LYS A 407 8.93 -28.93 22.83
N CYS A 408 8.99 -28.63 21.53
CA CYS A 408 8.03 -29.17 20.56
C CYS A 408 8.12 -30.71 20.45
N PHE A 409 9.24 -31.33 20.81
CA PHE A 409 9.44 -32.78 20.74
C PHE A 409 8.94 -33.53 21.99
N GLU A 410 8.71 -32.84 23.11
CA GLU A 410 8.38 -33.47 24.40
C GLU A 410 6.92 -33.95 24.50
N PHE A 411 5.99 -33.33 23.77
CA PHE A 411 4.55 -33.51 23.99
C PHE A 411 3.76 -34.12 22.83
N ASN A 412 4.40 -34.55 21.72
CA ASN A 412 3.71 -35.01 20.51
C ASN A 412 2.60 -34.05 20.00
N GLN A 413 2.71 -32.76 20.31
CA GLN A 413 1.80 -31.73 19.85
C GLN A 413 2.40 -31.00 18.66
N ARG A 414 1.56 -30.69 17.66
CA ARG A 414 1.95 -29.79 16.56
C ARG A 414 2.29 -28.43 17.18
N CYS A 415 3.57 -28.06 17.10
CA CYS A 415 4.14 -26.93 17.79
C CYS A 415 4.90 -26.08 16.78
N ASN A 416 4.45 -24.84 16.54
CA ASN A 416 5.00 -23.92 15.53
C ASN A 416 5.91 -22.86 16.16
N GLU A 417 6.72 -23.28 17.14
CA GLU A 417 7.70 -22.43 17.80
C GLU A 417 9.10 -22.74 17.27
N PHE A 418 9.82 -21.71 16.84
CA PHE A 418 11.14 -21.81 16.21
C PHE A 418 12.12 -20.87 16.92
N GLU A 419 13.36 -21.33 17.06
CA GLU A 419 14.50 -20.56 17.55
C GLU A 419 15.35 -20.10 16.38
N PHE A 420 15.76 -18.82 16.43
CA PHE A 420 16.61 -18.17 15.44
C PHE A 420 17.99 -17.95 16.04
N SER A 421 19.01 -18.52 15.41
CA SER A 421 20.42 -18.39 15.82
C SER A 421 21.06 -17.06 15.45
N ASP A 422 20.43 -16.30 14.56
CA ASP A 422 20.93 -15.00 14.11
C ASP A 422 21.00 -13.94 15.24
N GLY A 423 20.22 -14.14 16.31
CA GLY A 423 20.23 -13.36 17.54
C GLY A 423 19.43 -12.05 17.47
N TYR A 424 18.72 -11.79 16.37
CA TYR A 424 17.93 -10.56 16.19
C TYR A 424 16.57 -10.78 15.53
N THR A 425 16.30 -11.94 14.93
CA THR A 425 14.99 -12.19 14.33
C THR A 425 13.94 -12.43 15.41
N VAL A 426 12.91 -11.57 15.39
CA VAL A 426 11.66 -11.78 16.10
C VAL A 426 10.57 -11.86 15.04
N ILE A 427 9.82 -12.96 15.05
CA ILE A 427 8.85 -13.26 14.01
C ILE A 427 7.49 -12.64 14.34
N ASP A 428 6.86 -11.97 13.37
CA ASP A 428 5.47 -11.54 13.48
C ASP A 428 4.54 -12.76 13.36
N ASP A 429 3.50 -12.81 14.20
CA ASP A 429 2.47 -13.87 14.21
C ASP A 429 1.89 -14.16 12.82
N THR A 430 1.86 -13.15 11.94
CA THR A 430 1.35 -13.29 10.57
C THR A 430 2.26 -14.06 9.64
N VAL A 431 3.54 -14.20 9.96
CA VAL A 431 4.55 -14.83 9.10
C VAL A 431 4.39 -16.35 9.08
N LEU A 432 4.17 -16.96 10.25
CA LEU A 432 4.05 -18.42 10.40
C LEU A 432 2.60 -18.91 10.45
N ASN A 433 1.60 -18.03 10.28
CA ASN A 433 0.20 -18.45 10.27
C ASN A 433 -0.19 -19.10 8.93
N SER A 434 -1.37 -19.72 8.90
CA SER A 434 -1.89 -20.44 7.73
C SER A 434 -2.20 -19.57 6.50
N THR A 435 -2.06 -18.24 6.59
CA THR A 435 -2.23 -17.32 5.44
C THR A 435 -0.92 -17.05 4.71
N ASN A 436 0.23 -17.38 5.30
CA ASN A 436 1.55 -17.18 4.70
C ASN A 436 2.46 -18.42 4.76
N ALA A 437 2.26 -19.33 5.71
CA ALA A 437 3.06 -20.53 5.88
C ALA A 437 2.22 -21.82 5.77
N ALA A 438 2.83 -22.87 5.22
CA ALA A 438 2.35 -24.24 5.33
C ALA A 438 3.30 -24.98 6.27
N LEU A 439 2.84 -25.33 7.47
CA LEU A 439 3.68 -26.02 8.46
C LEU A 439 3.13 -27.42 8.71
N THR A 440 3.81 -28.44 8.19
CA THR A 440 3.40 -29.85 8.21
C THR A 440 3.94 -30.62 9.40
N TYR A 441 4.97 -30.12 10.08
CA TYR A 441 5.71 -30.76 11.19
C TYR A 441 6.47 -32.03 10.79
N SER A 442 5.84 -32.90 9.99
CA SER A 442 6.51 -34.03 9.35
C SER A 442 5.83 -34.41 8.04
N TYR A 443 6.63 -34.87 7.09
CA TYR A 443 6.18 -35.39 5.80
C TYR A 443 6.76 -36.79 5.58
N ASN A 444 5.90 -37.78 5.29
CA ASN A 444 6.31 -39.19 5.13
C ASN A 444 7.19 -39.70 6.28
N TYR A 445 6.85 -39.36 7.52
CA TYR A 445 7.60 -39.70 8.75
C TYR A 445 8.98 -39.04 8.88
N ILE A 446 9.34 -38.14 7.97
CA ILE A 446 10.56 -37.32 8.06
C ILE A 446 10.20 -36.04 8.83
N PRO A 447 10.89 -35.73 9.94
CA PRO A 447 10.69 -34.49 10.66
C PRO A 447 11.06 -33.27 9.81
N GLU A 448 10.19 -32.27 9.79
CA GLU A 448 10.40 -30.99 9.11
C GLU A 448 10.55 -29.91 10.17
N ASN A 449 11.80 -29.66 10.59
CA ASN A 449 12.10 -28.81 11.74
C ASN A 449 12.82 -27.51 11.35
N CYS A 450 13.20 -27.34 10.09
CA CYS A 450 13.88 -26.15 9.61
C CYS A 450 12.95 -25.32 8.72
N LEU A 451 13.18 -24.02 8.61
CA LEU A 451 12.36 -23.15 7.78
C LEU A 451 13.00 -22.89 6.42
N GLY A 452 12.15 -22.80 5.39
CA GLY A 452 12.55 -22.38 4.06
C GLY A 452 11.49 -21.50 3.40
N VAL A 453 11.95 -20.56 2.56
CA VAL A 453 11.07 -19.88 1.61
C VAL A 453 10.97 -20.72 0.35
N VAL A 454 9.75 -20.98 -0.12
CA VAL A 454 9.49 -21.97 -1.19
C VAL A 454 8.36 -21.53 -2.10
N ASP A 455 8.47 -21.86 -3.39
CA ASP A 455 7.36 -21.74 -4.33
C ASP A 455 6.45 -22.97 -4.25
N MET A 456 5.32 -22.82 -3.55
CA MET A 456 4.28 -23.85 -3.44
C MET A 456 3.20 -23.75 -4.53
N GLY A 457 3.35 -22.86 -5.52
CA GLY A 457 2.28 -22.57 -6.49
C GLY A 457 1.04 -21.91 -5.89
N SER A 458 1.18 -21.31 -4.70
CA SER A 458 0.11 -20.62 -3.97
C SER A 458 0.57 -19.24 -3.49
N SER A 459 -0.24 -18.56 -2.66
CA SER A 459 0.16 -17.30 -2.02
C SER A 459 1.02 -17.49 -0.76
N LEU A 460 1.18 -18.73 -0.30
CA LEU A 460 2.03 -19.08 0.83
C LEU A 460 3.50 -19.03 0.38
N THR A 461 4.39 -18.60 1.28
CA THR A 461 5.80 -18.36 0.97
C THR A 461 6.75 -19.13 1.87
N ILE A 462 6.31 -19.57 3.05
CA ILE A 462 7.14 -20.29 4.02
C ILE A 462 6.66 -21.73 4.18
N ASN A 463 7.59 -22.67 4.29
CA ASN A 463 7.32 -24.06 4.65
C ASN A 463 8.32 -24.51 5.73
N ASP A 464 7.92 -25.46 6.56
CA ASP A 464 8.89 -26.26 7.31
C ASP A 464 9.39 -27.40 6.43
N ILE A 465 10.69 -27.65 6.50
CA ILE A 465 11.39 -28.64 5.68
C ILE A 465 12.34 -29.43 6.57
N THR A 466 12.80 -30.57 6.06
CA THR A 466 13.84 -31.33 6.74
C THR A 466 15.12 -30.49 6.84
N CYS A 467 15.79 -30.56 7.99
CA CYS A 467 17.08 -29.91 8.21
C CYS A 467 18.22 -30.58 7.44
N GLU A 468 17.98 -31.80 6.92
CA GLU A 468 18.94 -32.59 6.15
C GLU A 468 18.79 -32.41 4.62
N ALA A 469 17.80 -31.63 4.16
CA ALA A 469 17.69 -31.32 2.74
C ALA A 469 18.90 -30.51 2.29
N SER A 470 19.34 -30.73 1.06
CA SER A 470 20.34 -29.86 0.43
C SER A 470 19.57 -28.82 -0.38
N ASP A 471 19.60 -27.56 0.05
CA ASP A 471 18.87 -26.45 -0.55
C ASP A 471 19.76 -25.20 -0.71
N LEU A 472 19.20 -24.12 -1.26
CA LEU A 472 19.86 -22.81 -1.40
C LEU A 472 19.64 -21.97 -0.14
N ILE A 473 20.28 -20.80 0.02
CA ILE A 473 20.39 -20.14 1.34
C ILE A 473 20.26 -18.62 1.26
N ILE A 474 20.04 -17.94 2.39
CA ILE A 474 19.94 -16.47 2.47
C ILE A 474 20.93 -15.89 3.48
N GLY A 475 21.88 -15.08 2.99
CA GLY A 475 22.86 -14.39 3.82
C GLY A 475 22.43 -12.99 4.22
N LEU A 476 22.90 -12.55 5.39
CA LEU A 476 22.71 -11.23 5.97
C LEU A 476 24.03 -10.56 6.36
N ASN A 477 24.17 -9.28 6.05
CA ASN A 477 25.22 -8.39 6.56
C ASN A 477 24.62 -7.43 7.60
#